data_AF-A0A090VE40-F1
#
_entry.id   AF-A0A090VE40-F1
#
_cell.length_a   1.000
_cell.length_b   1.000
_cell.length_c   1.000
_cell.angle_alpha   90.00
_cell.angle_beta   90.00
_cell.angle_gamma   90.00
#
_symmetry.space_group_name_H-M   'P 1'
#
loop_
_entity.id
_entity.type
_entity.pdbx_description
1 polymer ?
#
loop_
_entity_poly.entity_id
_entity_poly.type
_entity_poly.pdbx_seq_one_letter_code
_entity_poly.pdbx_strand_id
1 'polypeptide(L)' 'MSRIAFECEALNHHPDWSNVYNVLNISISTHDADGVTAKDFKLAKAIDSIVVPEDEE' A
#
# COMPACT_ATOMS: atom_id res chain seq x y z
N MET A 1 3.01 -4.45 -8.29
CA MET A 1 3.09 -5.20 -7.02
C MET A 1 4.50 -5.38 -6.50
N SER A 2 5.46 -5.94 -7.25
CA SER A 2 6.81 -6.24 -6.72
C SER A 2 7.56 -5.04 -6.12
N ARG A 3 7.46 -3.85 -6.72
CA ARG A 3 8.04 -2.62 -6.15
C ARG A 3 7.42 -2.25 -4.81
N ILE A 4 6.10 -2.38 -4.68
CA ILE A 4 5.39 -2.11 -3.43
C ILE A 4 5.85 -3.09 -2.33
N ALA A 5 6.05 -4.37 -2.67
CA ALA A 5 6.50 -5.37 -1.70
C ALA A 5 7.85 -5.01 -1.05
N PHE A 6 8.80 -4.44 -1.82
CA PHE A 6 10.08 -3.98 -1.25
C PHE A 6 9.89 -2.82 -0.26
N GLU A 7 8.97 -1.89 -0.53
CA GLU A 7 8.65 -0.81 0.41
C GLU A 7 7.95 -1.34 1.67
N CYS A 8 7.04 -2.32 1.54
CA CYS A 8 6.41 -2.97 2.69
C CYS A 8 7.46 -3.59 3.63
N GLU A 9 8.42 -4.33 3.07
CA GLU A 9 9.53 -4.91 3.83
C GLU A 9 10.42 -3.84 4.47
N ALA A 10 10.80 -2.79 3.72
CA ALA A 10 11.63 -1.71 4.23
C ALA A 10 10.96 -0.92 5.38
N LEU A 11 9.63 -0.79 5.33
CA LEU A 11 8.82 -0.14 6.37
C LEU A 11 8.39 -1.09 7.49
N ASN A 12 8.64 -2.40 7.34
CA ASN A 12 8.13 -3.47 8.19
C ASN A 12 6.62 -3.28 8.49
N HIS A 13 5.86 -3.05 7.42
CA HIS A 13 4.43 -2.80 7.47
C HIS A 13 3.78 -3.29 6.18
N HIS A 14 2.79 -4.17 6.30
CA HIS A 14 2.22 -4.89 5.17
C HIS A 14 0.73 -4.57 5.04
N PRO A 15 0.25 -4.25 3.83
CA PRO A 15 -1.15 -4.04 3.58
C PRO A 15 -1.87 -5.39 3.36
N ASP A 16 -3.19 -5.38 3.47
CA ASP A 16 -4.03 -6.39 2.83
C ASP A 16 -4.30 -5.94 1.40
N TRP A 17 -4.14 -6.83 0.42
CA TRP A 17 -4.45 -6.48 -0.97
C TRP A 17 -5.01 -7.67 -1.75
N SER A 18 -5.75 -7.36 -2.81
CA SER A 18 -6.20 -8.33 -3.79
C SER A 18 -5.92 -7.82 -5.20
N ASN A 19 -5.49 -8.72 -6.07
CA ASN A 19 -5.23 -8.41 -7.47
C ASN A 19 -6.09 -9.30 -8.37
N VAL A 20 -6.84 -8.67 -9.26
CA VAL A 20 -7.61 -9.35 -10.32
C VAL A 20 -7.23 -8.70 -11.64
N TYR A 21 -6.41 -9.41 -12.42
CA TYR A 21 -5.88 -8.92 -13.69
C TYR A 21 -5.17 -7.56 -13.53
N ASN A 22 -5.71 -6.49 -14.10
CA ASN A 22 -5.13 -5.14 -14.06
C ASN A 22 -5.60 -4.31 -12.85
N VAL A 23 -6.50 -4.83 -12.01
CA VAL A 23 -7.02 -4.11 -10.84
C VAL A 23 -6.32 -4.59 -9.57
N LEU A 24 -5.78 -3.66 -8.79
CA LEU A 24 -5.17 -3.90 -7.49
C LEU A 24 -5.94 -3.11 -6.42
N ASN A 25 -6.61 -3.81 -5.52
CA ASN A 25 -7.30 -3.21 -4.37
C ASN A 25 -6.41 -3.35 -3.13
N ILE A 26 -6.16 -2.25 -2.41
CA ILE A 26 -5.25 -2.21 -1.26
C ILE A 26 -5.99 -1.63 -0.05
N SER A 27 -5.92 -2.32 1.07
CA SER A 27 -6.42 -1.92 2.38
C SER A 27 -5.25 -1.88 3.37
N ILE A 28 -5.09 -0.79 4.10
CA ILE A 28 -3.96 -0.60 5.03
C ILE A 28 -4.49 -0.27 6.42
N SER A 29 -4.06 -1.06 7.41
CA SER A 29 -4.33 -0.82 8.83
C SER A 29 -3.20 -1.40 9.68
N THR A 30 -3.10 -0.93 10.91
CA THR A 30 -2.14 -1.43 11.89
C THR A 30 -2.86 -2.37 12.85
N HIS A 31 -2.64 -3.68 12.69
CA HIS A 31 -3.28 -4.74 13.48
C HIS A 31 -3.15 -4.52 15.00
N ASP A 32 -1.94 -4.22 15.48
CA ASP A 32 -1.68 -4.05 16.91
C ASP A 32 -2.41 -2.84 17.54
N ALA A 33 -2.80 -1.88 16.71
CA ALA A 33 -3.53 -0.68 17.12
C ALA A 33 -5.05 -0.82 16.92
N ASP A 34 -5.51 -1.94 16.38
CA ASP A 34 -6.90 -2.15 15.94
C ASP A 34 -7.45 -0.96 15.13
N GLY A 35 -6.61 -0.40 14.25
CA GLY A 35 -6.94 0.85 13.58
C GLY A 35 -5.84 1.43 12.71
N VAL A 36 -6.02 2.70 12.35
CA VAL A 36 -5.10 3.44 11.47
C VAL A 36 -4.09 4.23 12.30
N THR A 37 -2.83 4.14 11.90
CA THR A 37 -1.69 4.83 12.50
C THR A 37 -0.87 5.58 11.45
N ALA A 38 0.15 6.29 11.90
CA ALA A 38 1.10 6.98 11.02
C ALA A 38 1.85 6.03 10.06
N LYS A 39 2.00 4.73 10.41
CA LYS A 39 2.64 3.74 9.54
C LYS A 39 1.83 3.51 8.25
N ASP A 40 0.50 3.47 8.39
CA ASP A 40 -0.41 3.27 7.27
C ASP A 40 -0.29 4.41 6.26
N PHE A 41 -0.28 5.66 6.74
CA PHE A 41 -0.08 6.83 5.90
C PHE A 41 1.30 6.87 5.23
N LYS A 42 2.34 6.39 5.92
CA LYS A 42 3.69 6.32 5.35
C LYS A 42 3.75 5.31 4.21
N LEU A 43 3.14 4.14 4.40
CA LEU A 43 3.08 3.10 3.37
C LEU A 43 2.21 3.53 2.18
N ALA A 44 1.05 4.14 2.43
CA ALA A 44 0.18 4.67 1.37
C ALA A 44 0.95 5.66 0.47
N LYS A 45 1.68 6.61 1.06
CA LYS A 45 2.51 7.57 0.29
C LYS A 45 3.61 6.89 -0.52
N ALA A 46 4.24 5.85 0.00
CA ALA A 46 5.24 5.09 -0.74
C ALA A 46 4.61 4.39 -1.95
N ILE A 47 3.41 3.82 -1.77
CA ILE A 47 2.63 3.21 -2.85
C ILE A 47 2.25 4.24 -3.91
N ASP A 48 1.71 5.40 -3.52
CA ASP A 48 1.35 6.50 -4.42
C ASP A 48 2.53 6.99 -5.26
N SER A 49 3.76 6.90 -4.73
CA SER A 49 4.97 7.26 -5.51
C SER A 49 5.40 6.20 -6.54
N ILE A 50 4.89 4.98 -6.41
CA ILE A 50 5.18 3.85 -7.30
C ILE A 50 4.12 3.74 -8.39
N VAL A 51 2.86 3.99 -8.05
CA VAL A 51 1.72 3.88 -8.97
C VAL A 51 1.46 5.24 -9.64
N VAL A 52 1.05 5.21 -10.90
CA VAL A 52 0.53 6.39 -11.59
C VAL A 52 -0.91 6.04 -11.94
N PRO A 53 -1.92 6.83 -11.49
CA PRO A 53 -3.30 6.58 -11.88
C PRO A 53 -3.44 6.75 -13.39
N GLU A 54 -4.17 5.84 -14.05
CA GLU A 54 -4.39 5.89 -15.51
C GLU A 54 -5.27 7.09 -15.93
N ASP A 55 -5.98 7.72 -14.98
CA ASP A 55 -6.98 8.77 -15.24
C ASP A 55 -6.45 10.23 -15.11
N GLU A 56 -5.15 10.43 -14.96
CA GLU A 56 -4.54 11.78 -14.98
C GLU A 56 -3.96 12.11 -16.37
N GLU A 57 -4.81 12.52 -17.31
CA GLU A 57 -4.47 13.31 -18.53
C GLU A 57 -4.78 14.81 -18.35
#